data_AF-A0A919YBP7-F1
#
_entry.id   AF-A0A919YBP7-F1
#
_cell.length_a   1.000
_cell.length_b   1.000
_cell.length_c   1.000
_cell.angle_alpha   90.00
_cell.angle_beta   90.00
_cell.angle_gamma   90.00
#
_symmetry.space_group_name_H-M   'P 1'
#
loop_
_entity.id
_entity.type
_entity.pdbx_description
1 polymer ?
#
loop_
_entity_poly.entity_id
_entity_poly.type
_entity_poly.pdbx_seq_one_letter_code
_entity_poly.pdbx_strand_id
1 'polypeptide(L)'
;MKSKSKLKIFLAIGIVSIIIAGCANSNDLDMMKGMDHSKMNVDSIQTQSSNNTGSIFTDETTRVDGKEYTITAQASNLKVSKDKTLPVWTFNNSVPGPEIRVKVGETVKIKLKNELEEPVSIHWHGYPVPNEMDGIPGVTQDAVVPGKTFTYEFKASIPGTYWYHSHQDSVNQLDKGLYGALIVEDPNDSYDRDYTLVLDEWMSFV
;
A
#
# COMPACT_ATOMS: atom_id res chain seq x y z
N MET A 1 -50.42 49.56 14.78
CA MET A 1 -51.38 48.47 15.09
C MET A 1 -50.93 47.19 14.39
N LYS A 2 -50.72 46.11 15.15
CA LYS A 2 -50.76 44.66 14.81
C LYS A 2 -49.83 44.17 13.68
N SER A 3 -49.14 43.02 13.76
CA SER A 3 -49.05 41.94 14.75
C SER A 3 -47.84 41.07 14.38
N LYS A 4 -47.01 40.70 15.36
CA LYS A 4 -45.93 39.72 15.23
C LYS A 4 -46.54 38.31 15.11
N SER A 5 -46.03 37.45 14.22
CA SER A 5 -46.28 36.00 14.25
C SER A 5 -45.00 35.27 14.66
N LYS A 6 -45.17 34.31 15.57
CA LYS A 6 -44.13 33.62 16.35
C LYS A 6 -43.66 32.36 15.61
N LEU A 7 -42.35 32.20 15.46
CA LEU A 7 -41.68 30.98 15.01
C LEU A 7 -41.74 29.92 16.14
N LYS A 8 -42.30 28.74 15.87
CA LYS A 8 -42.33 27.61 16.81
C LYS A 8 -41.21 26.64 16.47
N ILE A 9 -40.20 26.54 17.33
CA ILE A 9 -39.14 25.53 17.30
C ILE A 9 -39.63 24.34 18.12
N PHE A 10 -39.75 23.16 17.50
CA PHE A 10 -39.97 21.90 18.22
C PHE A 10 -38.63 21.17 18.33
N LEU A 11 -38.13 21.08 19.57
CA LEU A 11 -36.97 20.27 19.95
C LEU A 11 -37.48 18.87 20.32
N ALA A 12 -37.16 17.87 19.50
CA ALA A 12 -37.43 16.46 19.83
C ALA A 12 -36.12 15.81 20.33
N ILE A 13 -36.01 15.65 21.64
CA ILE A 13 -34.96 14.87 22.31
C ILE A 13 -35.42 13.41 22.29
N GLY A 14 -34.84 12.59 21.43
CA GLY A 14 -35.00 11.14 21.43
C GLY A 14 -33.78 10.48 22.04
N ILE A 15 -33.83 10.19 23.34
CA ILE A 15 -32.88 9.33 24.03
C ILE A 15 -33.23 7.88 23.67
N VAL A 16 -32.39 7.23 22.89
CA VAL A 16 -32.46 5.77 22.69
C VAL A 16 -31.38 5.15 23.56
N SER A 17 -31.76 4.78 24.79
CA SER A 17 -30.97 3.93 25.67
C SER A 17 -31.27 2.48 25.34
N ILE A 18 -30.39 1.82 24.58
CA ILE A 18 -30.41 0.36 24.47
C ILE A 18 -29.62 -0.20 25.66
N ILE A 19 -30.37 -0.69 26.64
CA ILE A 19 -29.86 -1.46 27.77
C ILE A 19 -29.48 -2.84 27.25
N ILE A 20 -28.18 -3.14 27.20
CA ILE A 20 -27.67 -4.49 27.00
C ILE A 20 -27.91 -5.24 28.31
N ALA A 21 -28.99 -6.01 28.37
CA ALA A 21 -29.19 -7.00 29.42
C ALA A 21 -28.25 -8.18 29.16
N GLY A 22 -27.14 -8.22 29.88
CA GLY A 22 -26.33 -9.42 30.04
C GLY A 22 -27.09 -10.42 30.90
N CYS A 23 -27.37 -11.58 30.34
CA CYS A 23 -27.65 -12.78 31.11
C CYS A 23 -26.45 -13.73 30.93
N ALA A 24 -25.52 -13.68 31.88
CA ALA A 24 -24.64 -14.81 32.14
C ALA A 24 -25.48 -15.88 32.84
N ASN A 25 -25.45 -17.12 32.34
CA ASN A 25 -25.89 -18.26 33.12
C ASN A 25 -24.83 -19.37 32.98
N SER A 26 -24.17 -19.62 34.10
CA SER A 26 -23.23 -20.71 34.34
C SER A 26 -24.00 -22.01 34.46
N ASN A 27 -23.81 -22.93 33.52
CA ASN A 27 -24.02 -24.36 33.70
C ASN A 27 -23.08 -25.06 32.72
N ASP A 28 -21.81 -25.07 33.08
CA ASP A 28 -20.81 -25.92 32.46
C ASP A 28 -20.75 -27.26 33.21
N LEU A 29 -20.34 -28.28 32.46
CA LEU A 29 -19.88 -29.60 32.91
C LEU A 29 -20.99 -30.64 33.14
N ASP A 30 -21.36 -31.37 32.09
CA ASP A 30 -21.06 -32.81 32.03
C ASP A 30 -21.43 -33.43 30.67
N MET A 31 -20.80 -33.02 29.57
CA MET A 31 -20.85 -33.81 28.31
C MET A 31 -19.63 -33.50 27.44
N MET A 32 -18.53 -34.24 27.63
CA MET A 32 -17.59 -34.69 26.58
C MET A 32 -16.40 -35.39 27.24
N LYS A 33 -16.68 -36.54 27.84
CA LYS A 33 -15.66 -37.50 28.26
C LYS A 33 -15.39 -38.44 27.08
N GLY A 34 -14.27 -38.21 26.39
CA GLY A 34 -13.73 -39.17 25.42
C GLY A 34 -13.59 -38.62 24.00
N MET A 35 -12.54 -37.83 23.77
CA MET A 35 -11.89 -37.80 22.46
C MET A 35 -10.41 -38.08 22.67
N ASP A 36 -10.00 -39.27 22.26
CA ASP A 36 -8.62 -39.74 22.22
C ASP A 36 -7.93 -39.13 21.00
N HIS A 37 -6.86 -38.36 21.21
CA HIS A 37 -6.09 -37.71 20.15
C HIS A 37 -4.87 -38.53 19.69
N SER A 38 -4.75 -39.79 20.11
CA SER A 38 -3.59 -40.65 19.80
C SER A 38 -3.50 -41.16 18.36
N LYS A 39 -4.35 -40.66 17.44
CA LYS A 39 -4.39 -41.09 16.03
C LYS A 39 -4.33 -39.97 15.00
N MET A 40 -3.75 -38.81 15.33
CA MET A 40 -3.32 -37.88 14.29
C MET A 40 -1.97 -38.32 13.72
N ASN A 41 -2.03 -39.14 12.67
CA ASN A 41 -0.91 -39.45 11.81
C ASN A 41 -0.64 -38.24 10.89
N VAL A 42 0.32 -37.38 11.25
CA VAL A 42 0.80 -36.28 10.40
C VAL A 42 1.84 -36.83 9.43
N ASP A 43 1.42 -37.76 8.57
CA ASP A 43 2.26 -38.34 7.52
C ASP A 43 1.37 -38.66 6.31
N SER A 44 0.92 -37.62 5.61
CA SER A 44 0.55 -37.68 4.17
C SER A 44 0.04 -36.34 3.63
N ILE A 45 0.79 -35.24 3.85
CA ILE A 45 0.67 -34.07 2.96
C ILE A 45 2.00 -33.95 2.22
N GLN A 46 2.20 -34.85 1.25
CA GLN A 46 3.06 -34.55 0.12
C GLN A 46 2.28 -33.61 -0.80
N THR A 47 2.29 -32.32 -0.46
CA THR A 47 2.01 -31.30 -1.48
C THR A 47 3.25 -31.26 -2.36
N GLN A 48 3.18 -31.98 -3.48
CA GLN A 48 4.04 -31.73 -4.63
C GLN A 48 3.70 -30.33 -5.15
N SER A 49 4.32 -29.30 -4.57
CA SER A 49 4.50 -28.01 -5.24
C SER A 49 5.89 -28.02 -5.83
N SER A 50 6.02 -28.67 -6.98
CA SER A 50 7.11 -28.40 -7.90
C SER A 50 6.77 -27.09 -8.60
N ASN A 51 7.19 -25.97 -8.01
CA ASN A 51 7.53 -24.79 -8.78
C ASN A 51 8.95 -24.42 -8.39
N ASN A 52 9.85 -24.61 -9.35
CA ASN A 52 11.23 -24.18 -9.29
C ASN A 52 11.27 -22.64 -9.38
N THR A 53 10.82 -21.93 -8.35
CA THR A 53 11.14 -20.53 -8.16
C THR A 53 12.53 -20.48 -7.55
N GLY A 54 13.56 -20.42 -8.40
CA GLY A 54 14.80 -19.81 -7.93
C GLY A 54 14.41 -18.48 -7.28
N SER A 55 14.77 -18.27 -6.02
CA SER A 55 14.35 -17.08 -5.27
C SER A 55 14.61 -15.84 -6.11
N ILE A 56 13.56 -15.14 -6.51
CA ILE A 56 13.70 -13.88 -7.24
C ILE A 56 14.31 -12.89 -6.24
N PHE A 57 15.44 -12.31 -6.62
CA PHE A 57 16.11 -11.26 -5.88
C PHE A 57 15.82 -9.92 -6.53
N THR A 58 15.91 -8.87 -5.73
CA THR A 58 15.76 -7.49 -6.19
C THR A 58 16.83 -7.14 -7.20
N ASP A 59 16.43 -6.45 -8.26
CA ASP A 59 17.32 -5.81 -9.23
C ASP A 59 17.80 -4.44 -8.71
N GLU A 60 18.79 -3.87 -9.40
CA GLU A 60 19.18 -2.47 -9.20
C GLU A 60 18.02 -1.53 -9.53
N THR A 61 17.86 -0.46 -8.74
CA THR A 61 16.85 0.57 -9.02
C THR A 61 17.10 1.21 -10.37
N THR A 62 16.09 1.18 -11.24
CA THR A 62 16.17 1.79 -12.56
C THR A 62 15.60 3.21 -12.55
N ARG A 63 16.18 4.11 -13.34
CA ARG A 63 15.51 5.34 -13.75
C ARG A 63 14.55 5.04 -14.89
N VAL A 64 13.32 5.50 -14.76
CA VAL A 64 12.33 5.47 -15.84
C VAL A 64 12.06 6.90 -16.32
N ASP A 65 12.54 7.17 -17.52
CA ASP A 65 12.28 8.42 -18.21
C ASP A 65 10.96 8.33 -18.97
N GLY A 66 10.14 9.37 -18.80
CA GLY A 66 8.96 9.57 -19.63
C GLY A 66 7.65 9.46 -18.87
N LYS A 67 6.60 9.80 -19.61
CA LYS A 67 5.29 10.14 -19.04
C LYS A 67 4.33 8.96 -18.93
N GLU A 68 4.66 7.78 -19.45
CA GLU A 68 3.76 6.63 -19.43
C GLU A 68 4.52 5.31 -19.25
N TYR A 69 4.23 4.57 -18.18
CA TYR A 69 4.79 3.24 -17.95
C TYR A 69 3.98 2.47 -16.89
N THR A 70 4.30 1.19 -16.75
CA THR A 70 3.68 0.29 -15.76
C THR A 70 4.58 0.12 -14.55
N ILE A 71 3.99 0.27 -13.36
CA ILE A 71 4.57 -0.13 -12.09
C ILE A 71 3.89 -1.43 -11.64
N THR A 72 4.65 -2.46 -11.35
CA THR A 72 4.16 -3.76 -10.88
C THR A 72 4.55 -3.92 -9.42
N ALA A 73 3.57 -4.04 -8.53
CA ALA A 73 3.78 -4.41 -7.14
C ALA A 73 3.92 -5.94 -7.05
N GLN A 74 5.06 -6.43 -6.55
CA GLN A 74 5.35 -7.87 -6.49
C GLN A 74 6.29 -8.23 -5.33
N ALA A 75 6.26 -9.50 -4.91
CA ALA A 75 7.16 -10.01 -3.87
C ALA A 75 8.55 -10.30 -4.45
N SER A 76 9.59 -10.03 -3.65
CA SER A 76 10.98 -10.32 -4.00
C SER A 76 11.81 -10.58 -2.74
N ASN A 77 13.12 -10.76 -2.90
CA ASN A 77 14.07 -10.95 -1.81
C ASN A 77 15.20 -9.92 -1.92
N LEU A 78 15.42 -9.16 -0.85
CA LEU A 78 16.51 -8.20 -0.74
C LEU A 78 17.70 -8.85 -0.03
N LYS A 79 18.87 -8.82 -0.65
CA LYS A 79 20.12 -9.21 -0.01
C LYS A 79 20.74 -8.01 0.71
N VAL A 80 20.45 -7.86 2.00
CA VAL A 80 20.93 -6.75 2.84
C VAL A 80 22.41 -6.89 3.18
N SER A 81 22.88 -8.12 3.38
CA SER A 81 24.29 -8.42 3.62
C SER A 81 24.67 -9.79 3.05
N LYS A 82 25.92 -10.22 3.24
CA LYS A 82 26.39 -11.54 2.78
C LYS A 82 25.51 -12.68 3.29
N ASP A 83 25.06 -12.58 4.54
CA ASP A 83 24.38 -13.65 5.28
C ASP A 83 22.94 -13.28 5.67
N LYS A 84 22.44 -12.11 5.25
CA LYS A 84 21.06 -11.66 5.52
C LYS A 84 20.31 -11.37 4.23
N THR A 85 19.24 -12.12 4.03
CA THR A 85 18.22 -11.88 3.00
C THR A 85 16.90 -11.61 3.70
N LEU A 86 16.16 -10.60 3.23
CA LEU A 86 14.83 -10.26 3.73
C LEU A 86 13.78 -10.46 2.64
N PRO A 87 12.60 -11.03 2.95
CA PRO A 87 11.46 -10.96 2.05
C PRO A 87 10.97 -9.51 1.98
N VAL A 88 10.81 -9.00 0.77
CA VAL A 88 10.40 -7.61 0.50
C VAL A 88 9.27 -7.58 -0.51
N TRP A 89 8.55 -6.48 -0.56
CA TRP A 89 7.65 -6.13 -1.65
C TRP A 89 8.26 -4.98 -2.42
N THR A 90 8.12 -5.01 -3.74
CA THR A 90 8.83 -4.12 -4.64
C THR A 90 7.86 -3.50 -5.62
N PHE A 91 8.24 -2.32 -6.11
CA PHE A 91 7.76 -1.82 -7.39
C PHE A 91 8.80 -2.20 -8.45
N ASN A 92 8.39 -2.94 -9.48
CA ASN A 92 9.25 -3.41 -10.58
C ASN A 92 10.52 -4.16 -10.12
N ASN A 93 10.40 -5.07 -9.15
CA ASN A 93 11.48 -5.93 -8.65
C ASN A 93 12.69 -5.16 -8.08
N SER A 94 12.55 -3.88 -7.73
CA SER A 94 13.61 -3.10 -7.08
C SER A 94 13.10 -2.47 -5.79
N VAL A 95 14.02 -2.27 -4.85
CA VAL A 95 13.80 -1.49 -3.63
C VAL A 95 15.04 -0.62 -3.37
N PRO A 96 14.93 0.73 -3.41
CA PRO A 96 13.73 1.50 -3.78
C PRO A 96 13.20 1.12 -5.17
N GLY A 97 11.91 1.30 -5.39
CA GLY A 97 11.28 1.18 -6.70
C GLY A 97 11.85 2.19 -7.71
N PRO A 98 11.45 2.10 -9.00
CA PRO A 98 12.00 2.93 -10.05
C PRO A 98 12.02 4.43 -9.72
N GLU A 99 13.12 5.10 -10.04
CA GLU A 99 13.15 6.56 -10.01
C GLU A 99 12.37 7.09 -11.20
N ILE A 100 11.25 7.75 -10.91
CA ILE A 100 10.36 8.33 -11.92
C ILE A 100 10.89 9.70 -12.27
N ARG A 101 11.24 9.92 -13.54
CA ARG A 101 11.67 11.23 -14.04
C ARG A 101 10.76 11.73 -15.14
N VAL A 102 10.14 12.88 -14.90
CA VAL A 102 9.22 13.56 -15.83
C VAL A 102 9.57 15.03 -15.92
N LYS A 103 9.24 15.69 -17.02
CA LYS A 103 9.49 17.13 -17.19
C LYS A 103 8.25 17.94 -16.80
N VAL A 104 8.49 19.14 -16.28
CA VAL A 104 7.39 20.09 -16.04
C VAL A 104 6.58 20.33 -17.33
N GLY A 105 5.27 20.32 -17.20
CA GLY A 105 4.29 20.40 -18.28
C GLY A 105 3.76 19.05 -18.80
N GLU A 106 4.44 17.94 -18.53
CA GLU A 106 4.01 16.63 -19.01
C GLU A 106 2.77 16.08 -18.28
N THR A 107 1.96 15.29 -18.98
CA THR A 107 0.88 14.50 -18.36
C THR A 107 1.40 13.09 -18.08
N VAL A 108 1.55 12.77 -16.81
CA VAL A 108 2.02 11.48 -16.29
C VAL A 108 0.85 10.49 -16.30
N LYS A 109 1.10 9.26 -16.74
CA LYS A 109 0.17 8.12 -16.80
C LYS A 109 0.86 6.87 -16.27
N ILE A 110 0.60 6.50 -15.03
CA ILE A 110 1.26 5.36 -14.38
C ILE A 110 0.25 4.27 -14.13
N LYS A 111 0.42 3.13 -14.79
CA LYS A 111 -0.41 1.95 -14.55
C LYS A 111 0.18 1.12 -13.43
N LEU A 112 -0.47 1.10 -12.28
CA LEU A 112 -0.19 0.14 -11.22
C LEU A 112 -0.80 -1.21 -11.59
N LYS A 113 0.00 -2.28 -11.55
CA LYS A 113 -0.42 -3.68 -11.61
C LYS A 113 -0.08 -4.35 -10.29
N ASN A 114 -1.07 -4.92 -9.63
CA ASN A 114 -0.85 -5.63 -8.36
C ASN A 114 -0.69 -7.14 -8.60
N GLU A 115 0.52 -7.66 -8.37
CA GLU A 115 0.85 -9.08 -8.38
C GLU A 115 1.08 -9.64 -6.97
N LEU A 116 0.92 -8.83 -5.92
CA LEU A 116 0.89 -9.28 -4.54
C LEU A 116 -0.45 -9.95 -4.22
N GLU A 117 -0.46 -10.74 -3.15
CA GLU A 117 -1.69 -11.30 -2.57
C GLU A 117 -2.44 -10.30 -1.67
N GLU A 118 -1.90 -9.09 -1.52
CA GLU A 118 -2.40 -8.03 -0.64
C GLU A 118 -2.81 -6.80 -1.46
N PRO A 119 -3.87 -6.07 -1.07
CA PRO A 119 -4.25 -4.84 -1.75
C PRO A 119 -3.19 -3.75 -1.56
N VAL A 120 -2.99 -2.93 -2.59
CA VAL A 120 -2.02 -1.83 -2.59
C VAL A 120 -2.60 -0.57 -3.21
N SER A 121 -1.95 0.56 -2.99
CA SER A 121 -2.17 1.81 -3.73
C SER A 121 -0.81 2.49 -3.99
N ILE A 122 -0.80 3.63 -4.66
CA ILE A 122 0.34 4.54 -4.70
C ILE A 122 -0.17 5.93 -4.33
N HIS A 123 0.39 6.51 -3.27
CA HIS A 123 0.28 7.92 -2.91
C HIS A 123 1.49 8.71 -3.40
N TRP A 124 1.25 9.92 -3.91
CA TRP A 124 2.26 10.80 -4.52
C TRP A 124 2.70 11.88 -3.52
N HIS A 125 3.57 11.49 -2.60
CA HIS A 125 3.84 12.25 -1.40
C HIS A 125 4.43 13.64 -1.69
N GLY A 126 3.69 14.66 -1.25
CA GLY A 126 4.04 16.08 -1.44
C GLY A 126 3.70 16.63 -2.83
N TYR A 127 3.22 15.81 -3.75
CA TYR A 127 2.92 16.22 -5.12
C TYR A 127 1.42 16.51 -5.32
N PRO A 128 1.02 17.65 -5.91
CA PRO A 128 -0.39 18.01 -6.04
C PRO A 128 -1.03 17.28 -7.23
N VAL A 129 -1.67 16.15 -6.95
CA VAL A 129 -2.49 15.40 -7.92
C VAL A 129 -3.99 15.73 -7.78
N PRO A 130 -4.82 15.45 -8.80
CA PRO A 130 -6.27 15.42 -8.62
C PRO A 130 -6.66 14.47 -7.47
N ASN A 131 -7.72 14.79 -6.74
CA ASN A 131 -8.11 14.06 -5.53
C ASN A 131 -8.23 12.55 -5.79
N GLU A 132 -8.91 12.16 -6.86
CA GLU A 132 -9.11 10.77 -7.29
C GLU A 132 -7.83 10.00 -7.69
N MET A 133 -6.68 10.68 -7.76
CA MET A 133 -5.36 10.11 -8.07
C MET A 133 -4.43 10.08 -6.86
N ASP A 134 -4.91 10.52 -5.68
CA ASP A 134 -4.09 10.69 -4.49
C ASP A 134 -3.73 9.37 -3.79
N GLY A 135 -4.40 8.26 -4.12
CA GLY A 135 -3.95 6.96 -3.65
C GLY A 135 -4.31 6.59 -2.23
N ILE A 136 -5.29 7.24 -1.59
CA ILE A 136 -5.72 6.98 -0.21
C ILE A 136 -6.97 6.07 -0.24
N PRO A 137 -6.83 4.77 0.07
CA PRO A 137 -7.94 3.84 -0.03
C PRO A 137 -9.08 4.18 0.95
N GLY A 138 -10.33 4.11 0.46
CA GLY A 138 -11.52 4.45 1.24
C GLY A 138 -11.77 5.95 1.42
N VAL A 139 -10.89 6.81 0.89
CA VAL A 139 -11.05 8.28 0.92
C VAL A 139 -11.10 8.83 -0.50
N THR A 140 -10.07 8.56 -1.29
CA THR A 140 -9.92 9.13 -2.64
C THR A 140 -10.11 8.12 -3.76
N GLN A 141 -9.85 6.84 -3.48
CA GLN A 141 -10.06 5.72 -4.39
C GLN A 141 -10.23 4.41 -3.61
N ASP A 142 -10.54 3.31 -4.30
CA ASP A 142 -10.41 1.97 -3.72
C ASP A 142 -8.96 1.47 -3.87
N ALA A 143 -8.55 0.55 -2.99
CA ALA A 143 -7.27 -0.14 -3.13
C ALA A 143 -7.27 -1.05 -4.37
N VAL A 144 -6.10 -1.19 -4.99
CA VAL A 144 -5.89 -2.13 -6.11
C VAL A 144 -5.73 -3.52 -5.54
N VAL A 145 -6.78 -4.33 -5.61
CA VAL A 145 -6.77 -5.72 -5.14
C VAL A 145 -5.88 -6.63 -6.01
N PRO A 146 -5.48 -7.81 -5.51
CA PRO A 146 -4.63 -8.75 -6.23
C PRO A 146 -5.09 -9.04 -7.66
N GLY A 147 -4.13 -9.06 -8.59
CA GLY A 147 -4.35 -9.31 -10.02
C GLY A 147 -5.05 -8.18 -10.78
N LYS A 148 -5.33 -7.05 -10.13
CA LYS A 148 -5.97 -5.88 -10.76
C LYS A 148 -4.98 -4.78 -11.06
N THR A 149 -5.48 -3.78 -11.77
CA THR A 149 -4.71 -2.61 -12.19
C THR A 149 -5.48 -1.33 -11.95
N PHE A 150 -4.76 -0.24 -11.71
CA PHE A 150 -5.28 1.12 -11.68
C PHE A 150 -4.33 2.04 -12.45
N THR A 151 -4.87 3.05 -13.13
CA THR A 151 -4.06 4.03 -13.86
C THR A 151 -4.16 5.38 -13.17
N TYR A 152 -3.03 5.87 -12.68
CA TYR A 152 -2.86 7.22 -12.17
C TYR A 152 -2.59 8.16 -13.34
N GLU A 153 -3.32 9.28 -13.43
CA GLU A 153 -3.11 10.29 -14.46
C GLU A 153 -3.12 11.70 -13.87
N PHE A 154 -2.01 12.43 -13.97
CA PHE A 154 -1.89 13.79 -13.44
C PHE A 154 -0.88 14.62 -14.22
N LYS A 155 -0.94 15.95 -14.04
CA LYS A 155 -0.01 16.87 -14.68
C LYS A 155 1.23 17.12 -13.80
N ALA A 156 2.41 16.98 -14.38
CA ALA A 156 3.68 17.42 -13.81
C ALA A 156 3.77 18.96 -13.87
N SER A 157 3.13 19.70 -12.97
CA SER A 157 3.05 21.17 -12.95
C SER A 157 4.08 21.85 -12.06
N ILE A 158 4.68 21.16 -11.08
CA ILE A 158 5.62 21.77 -10.13
C ILE A 158 6.94 21.00 -10.16
N PRO A 159 8.06 21.64 -10.56
CA PRO A 159 9.37 21.00 -10.53
C PRO A 159 9.83 20.77 -9.08
N GLY A 160 10.58 19.70 -8.87
CA GLY A 160 11.12 19.36 -7.56
C GLY A 160 11.32 17.87 -7.33
N THR A 161 11.78 17.56 -6.12
CA THR A 161 11.98 16.20 -5.62
C THR A 161 10.80 15.80 -4.75
N TYR A 162 10.14 14.73 -5.14
CA TYR A 162 9.02 14.10 -4.47
C TYR A 162 9.30 12.60 -4.36
N TRP A 163 8.34 11.86 -3.83
CA TRP A 163 8.42 10.41 -3.72
C TRP A 163 7.03 9.81 -3.77
N TYR A 164 6.97 8.49 -3.92
CA TYR A 164 5.73 7.77 -3.97
C TYR A 164 5.82 6.50 -3.12
N HIS A 165 4.72 6.08 -2.52
CA HIS A 165 4.68 4.89 -1.68
C HIS A 165 3.29 4.29 -1.59
N SER A 166 3.18 3.04 -1.14
CA SER A 166 1.86 2.46 -0.86
C SER A 166 1.17 3.10 0.35
N HIS A 167 -0.15 3.25 0.28
CA HIS A 167 -0.95 3.89 1.34
C HIS A 167 -2.12 3.01 1.85
N GLN A 168 -2.17 1.73 1.46
CA GLN A 168 -3.22 0.81 1.95
C GLN A 168 -2.97 0.34 3.39
N ASP A 169 -1.77 -0.16 3.67
CA ASP A 169 -1.28 -0.46 5.02
C ASP A 169 0.10 0.20 5.14
N SER A 170 0.07 1.54 5.22
CA SER A 170 1.24 2.38 4.97
C SER A 170 2.43 2.05 5.85
N VAL A 171 2.22 1.55 7.08
CA VAL A 171 3.31 1.18 7.98
C VAL A 171 4.00 -0.08 7.45
N ASN A 172 3.26 -1.18 7.32
CA ASN A 172 3.89 -2.46 6.98
C ASN A 172 4.31 -2.55 5.51
N GLN A 173 3.58 -1.90 4.61
CA GLN A 173 3.87 -1.95 3.17
C GLN A 173 5.05 -1.07 2.78
N LEU A 174 5.20 0.08 3.43
CA LEU A 174 6.37 0.94 3.28
C LEU A 174 7.61 0.23 3.80
N ASP A 175 7.57 -0.30 5.04
CA ASP A 175 8.68 -1.04 5.66
C ASP A 175 9.07 -2.31 4.87
N LYS A 176 8.18 -2.82 4.02
CA LYS A 176 8.47 -3.94 3.11
C LYS A 176 9.12 -3.51 1.80
N GLY A 177 9.22 -2.21 1.49
CA GLY A 177 9.91 -1.70 0.29
C GLY A 177 9.02 -1.08 -0.78
N LEU A 178 7.71 -0.87 -0.53
CA LEU A 178 6.81 -0.24 -1.50
C LEU A 178 6.94 1.29 -1.50
N TYR A 179 8.08 1.79 -1.96
CA TYR A 179 8.35 3.22 -2.16
C TYR A 179 9.33 3.46 -3.32
N GLY A 180 9.41 4.69 -3.80
CA GLY A 180 10.38 5.13 -4.80
C GLY A 180 10.39 6.66 -4.96
N ALA A 181 11.33 7.17 -5.74
CA ALA A 181 11.50 8.61 -5.96
C ALA A 181 10.69 9.12 -7.17
N LEU A 182 10.17 10.34 -7.07
CA LEU A 182 9.55 11.08 -8.17
C LEU A 182 10.27 12.41 -8.36
N ILE A 183 10.90 12.60 -9.50
CA ILE A 183 11.59 13.83 -9.88
C ILE A 183 10.82 14.51 -11.00
N VAL A 184 10.40 15.75 -10.76
CA VAL A 184 9.85 16.62 -11.80
C VAL A 184 10.93 17.62 -12.20
N GLU A 185 11.50 17.42 -13.38
CA GLU A 185 12.62 18.21 -13.91
C GLU A 185 12.14 19.55 -14.47
N ASP A 186 12.83 20.65 -14.10
CA ASP A 186 12.74 21.93 -14.81
C ASP A 186 13.78 21.96 -15.94
N PRO A 187 13.38 22.14 -17.21
CA PRO A 187 14.32 22.20 -18.33
C PRO A 187 15.30 23.38 -18.27
N ASN A 188 15.08 24.36 -17.37
CA ASN A 188 15.99 25.48 -17.17
C ASN A 188 17.08 25.20 -16.13
N ASP A 189 16.98 24.12 -15.37
CA ASP A 189 17.99 23.73 -14.39
C ASP A 189 19.23 23.17 -15.10
N SER A 190 20.41 23.50 -14.56
CA SER A 190 21.70 23.03 -15.06
C SER A 190 22.56 22.55 -13.90
N TYR A 191 23.12 21.36 -14.06
CA TYR A 191 23.97 20.71 -13.07
C TYR A 191 25.05 19.88 -13.75
N ASP A 192 26.24 19.79 -13.15
CA ASP A 192 27.30 18.88 -13.62
C ASP A 192 26.96 17.42 -13.29
N ARG A 193 26.27 17.21 -12.16
CA ARG A 193 25.88 15.91 -11.62
C ARG A 193 24.59 16.04 -10.83
N ASP A 194 23.75 15.02 -10.93
CA ASP A 194 22.49 14.89 -10.21
C ASP A 194 22.38 13.46 -9.68
N TYR A 195 22.15 13.34 -8.37
CA TYR A 195 22.08 12.09 -7.65
C TYR A 195 20.88 12.11 -6.72
N THR A 196 20.05 11.07 -6.81
CA THR A 196 19.00 10.81 -5.83
C THR A 196 19.53 9.85 -4.78
N LEU A 197 19.36 10.21 -3.50
CA LEU A 197 19.69 9.36 -2.37
C LEU A 197 18.39 9.03 -1.62
N VAL A 198 18.01 7.75 -1.63
CA VAL A 198 16.91 7.24 -0.81
C VAL A 198 17.52 6.57 0.41
N LEU A 199 17.11 7.00 1.59
CA LEU A 199 17.57 6.49 2.87
C LEU A 199 16.47 5.65 3.50
N ASP A 200 16.81 4.43 3.89
CA ASP A 200 15.90 3.51 4.57
C ASP A 200 16.68 2.62 5.55
N GLU A 201 15.97 2.05 6.53
CA GLU A 201 16.50 1.07 7.46
C GLU A 201 15.71 -0.23 7.40
N TRP A 202 16.41 -1.36 7.55
CA TRP A 202 15.77 -2.67 7.46
C TRP A 202 15.75 -3.36 8.81
N MET A 203 14.55 -3.57 9.34
CA MET A 203 14.38 -4.38 10.54
C MET A 203 14.61 -5.86 10.22
N SER A 204 15.58 -6.43 10.92
CA SER A 204 15.93 -7.83 10.84
C SER A 204 15.61 -8.45 12.20
N PHE A 205 14.49 -9.15 12.33
CA PHE A 205 14.29 -10.02 13.48
C PHE A 205 15.34 -11.15 13.39
N VAL A 206 16.12 -11.28 14.47
CA VAL A 206 17.13 -12.31 14.69
C VAL A 206 16.49 -13.43 15.50
#